data_AF-A0A3G2GB75-F1
#
_entry.id   AF-A0A3G2GB75-F1
#
_cell.length_a   1.000
_cell.length_b   1.000
_cell.length_c   1.000
_cell.angle_alpha   90.00
_cell.angle_beta   90.00
_cell.angle_gamma   90.00
#
_symmetry.space_group_name_H-M   'P 1'
#
loop_
_entity.id
_entity.type
_entity.pdbx_description
1 polymer ?
#
loop_
_entity_poly.entity_id
_entity_poly.type
_entity_poly.pdbx_seq_one_letter_code
_entity_poly.pdbx_strand_id
1 'polypeptide(L)'
;MGRNLSIDVLKIILAFFVVFLHMNFLKETYPALSYILVNGLFRIAVPVFLVITGFYFFHIDNKVKLKKWLFRTFLLYAIWMLIYISYWKDNEQIWLTVIFGYHHLWYLIGTFFSGIILYFLRNQNSRLLIVLAVGFFLLGYGVQVLGNLHYFKNENDSVLNMYLLYRNFLFVCFPF
;
A
#
# COMPACT_ATOMS: atom_id res chain seq x y z
N MET A 1 -21.11 3.95 -12.58
CA MET A 1 -21.56 3.71 -11.20
C MET A 1 -21.78 5.05 -10.52
N GLY A 2 -22.89 5.23 -9.81
CA GLY A 2 -23.16 6.45 -9.03
C GLY A 2 -22.28 6.54 -7.79
N ARG A 3 -22.24 7.72 -7.16
CA ARG A 3 -21.52 7.96 -5.90
C ARG A 3 -22.15 7.11 -4.78
N ASN A 4 -21.32 6.42 -3.98
CA ASN A 4 -21.77 5.67 -2.81
C ASN A 4 -21.39 6.45 -1.53
N LEU A 5 -22.39 7.05 -0.89
CA LEU A 5 -22.18 7.91 0.28
C LEU A 5 -21.53 7.16 1.45
N SER A 6 -21.91 5.89 1.67
CA SER A 6 -21.37 5.09 2.77
C SER A 6 -19.87 4.82 2.60
N ILE A 7 -19.43 4.55 1.37
CA ILE A 7 -18.00 4.38 1.06
C ILE A 7 -17.26 5.72 1.22
N ASP A 8 -17.88 6.84 0.84
CA ASP A 8 -17.28 8.17 1.02
C ASP A 8 -17.07 8.52 2.50
N VAL A 9 -18.07 8.29 3.35
CA VAL A 9 -17.96 8.47 4.81
C VAL A 9 -16.88 7.54 5.39
N LEU A 10 -16.86 6.27 4.97
CA LEU A 10 -15.85 5.32 5.43
C LEU A 10 -14.43 5.79 5.08
N LYS A 11 -14.19 6.27 3.85
CA LYS A 11 -12.88 6.80 3.44
C LYS A 11 -12.42 7.97 4.33
N ILE A 12 -13.33 8.84 4.74
CA ILE A 12 -13.01 9.95 5.65
C ILE A 12 -12.58 9.41 7.02
N ILE A 13 -13.31 8.44 7.58
CA ILE A 13 -12.95 7.80 8.85
C ILE A 13 -11.58 7.13 8.75
N LEU A 14 -11.33 6.37 7.67
CA LEU A 14 -10.04 5.70 7.45
C LEU A 14 -8.90 6.71 7.24
N ALA A 15 -9.16 7.88 6.67
CA ALA A 15 -8.15 8.94 6.56
C ALA A 15 -7.70 9.42 7.94
N PHE A 16 -8.63 9.61 8.90
CA PHE A 16 -8.26 9.89 10.29
C PHE A 16 -7.45 8.77 10.92
N PHE A 17 -7.79 7.51 10.64
CA PHE A 17 -7.01 6.37 11.13
C PHE A 17 -5.56 6.42 10.62
N VAL A 18 -5.35 6.74 9.34
CA VAL A 18 -3.99 6.91 8.79
C VAL A 18 -3.24 8.03 9.52
N VAL A 19 -3.87 9.17 9.78
CA VAL A 19 -3.25 10.28 10.53
C VAL A 19 -2.89 9.85 11.96
N PHE A 20 -3.84 9.27 12.70
CA PHE A 20 -3.63 8.84 14.07
C PHE A 20 -2.58 7.74 14.22
N LEU A 21 -2.47 6.85 13.22
CA LEU A 21 -1.41 5.85 13.15
C LEU A 21 -0.03 6.50 13.10
N HIS A 22 0.17 7.48 12.21
CA HIS A 22 1.49 8.12 12.03
C HIS A 22 1.85 9.07 13.17
N MET A 23 0.85 9.63 13.85
CA MET A 23 1.05 10.47 15.03
C MET A 23 1.33 9.65 16.30
N ASN A 24 1.26 8.31 16.26
CA ASN A 24 1.28 7.46 17.45
C ASN A 24 0.26 7.93 18.51
N PHE A 25 -1.01 8.07 18.11
CA PHE A 25 -2.07 8.62 18.94
C PHE A 25 -2.10 8.04 20.37
N LEU A 26 -2.17 8.92 21.38
CA LEU A 26 -2.18 8.60 22.82
C LEU A 26 -0.92 7.91 23.38
N LYS A 27 0.20 7.88 22.64
CA LYS A 27 1.42 7.19 23.10
C LYS A 27 1.92 7.69 24.46
N GLU A 28 1.92 9.00 24.68
CA GLU A 28 2.44 9.61 25.91
C GLU A 28 1.46 9.58 27.08
N THR A 29 0.15 9.51 26.83
CA THR A 29 -0.89 9.57 27.88
C THR A 29 -1.42 8.19 28.28
N TYR A 30 -1.67 7.31 27.30
CA TYR A 30 -2.19 5.96 27.51
C TYR A 30 -1.47 4.95 26.62
N PRO A 31 -0.24 4.51 26.98
CA PRO A 31 0.61 3.69 26.11
C PRO A 31 -0.04 2.36 25.67
N ALA A 32 -0.72 1.67 26.59
CA ALA A 32 -1.38 0.40 26.27
C ALA A 32 -2.54 0.58 25.27
N LEU A 33 -3.35 1.63 25.46
CA LEU A 33 -4.45 1.96 24.54
C LEU A 33 -3.89 2.40 23.17
N SER A 34 -2.83 3.21 23.18
CA SER A 34 -2.11 3.62 21.96
C SER A 34 -1.63 2.40 21.18
N TYR A 35 -1.04 1.42 21.85
CA TYR A 35 -0.57 0.19 21.20
C TYR A 35 -1.72 -0.54 20.48
N ILE A 36 -2.86 -0.73 21.13
CA ILE A 36 -4.03 -1.42 20.55
C ILE A 36 -4.61 -0.63 19.38
N LEU A 37 -4.72 0.69 19.51
CA LEU A 37 -5.27 1.55 18.45
C LEU A 37 -4.33 1.62 17.24
N VAL A 38 -3.05 1.92 17.46
CA VAL A 38 -2.06 2.14 16.41
C VAL A 38 -1.65 0.83 15.73
N ASN A 39 -1.51 -0.28 16.46
CA ASN A 39 -1.14 -1.58 15.88
C ASN A 39 -2.34 -2.44 15.47
N GLY A 40 -3.53 -2.14 15.97
CA GLY A 40 -4.78 -2.82 15.62
C GLY A 40 -5.65 -1.94 14.73
N LEU A 41 -6.57 -1.19 15.36
CA LEU A 41 -7.67 -0.52 14.68
C LEU A 41 -7.23 0.39 13.54
N PHE A 42 -6.24 1.26 13.75
CA PHE A 42 -5.85 2.24 12.74
C PHE A 42 -5.09 1.59 11.56
N ARG A 43 -4.44 0.43 11.79
CA ARG A 43 -3.73 -0.31 10.73
C ARG A 43 -4.65 -0.94 9.72
N ILE A 44 -5.94 -1.10 10.02
CA ILE A 44 -6.92 -1.60 9.05
C ILE A 44 -7.18 -0.60 7.91
N ALA A 45 -6.77 0.66 8.07
CA ALA A 45 -7.05 1.70 7.08
C ALA A 45 -6.54 1.33 5.69
N VAL A 46 -5.28 0.91 5.58
CA VAL A 46 -4.65 0.54 4.31
C VAL A 46 -5.33 -0.66 3.63
N PRO A 47 -5.53 -1.83 4.28
CA PRO A 47 -6.21 -2.95 3.63
C PRO A 47 -7.66 -2.61 3.23
N VAL A 48 -8.38 -1.82 4.03
CA VAL A 48 -9.74 -1.40 3.64
C VAL A 48 -9.70 -0.44 2.44
N PHE A 49 -8.72 0.47 2.37
CA PHE A 49 -8.51 1.31 1.17
C PHE A 49 -8.18 0.50 -0.08
N LEU A 50 -7.40 -0.59 0.05
CA LEU A 50 -7.15 -1.53 -1.05
C LEU A 50 -8.45 -2.19 -1.51
N VAL A 51 -9.27 -2.71 -0.60
CA VAL A 51 -10.58 -3.31 -0.95
C VAL A 51 -11.50 -2.31 -1.64
N ILE A 52 -11.58 -1.06 -1.15
CA ILE A 52 -12.36 0.00 -1.80
C ILE A 52 -11.81 0.29 -3.21
N THR A 53 -10.49 0.31 -3.37
CA THR A 53 -9.84 0.47 -4.67
C THR A 53 -10.22 -0.67 -5.61
N GLY A 54 -10.13 -1.92 -5.18
CA GLY A 54 -10.53 -3.10 -5.93
C GLY A 54 -12.00 -3.06 -6.36
N PHE A 55 -12.91 -2.64 -5.46
CA PHE A 55 -14.34 -2.48 -5.75
C PHE A 55 -14.59 -1.50 -6.91
N TYR A 56 -13.92 -0.35 -6.93
CA TYR A 56 -14.04 0.58 -8.05
C TYR A 56 -13.28 0.09 -9.30
N PHE A 57 -12.13 -0.57 -9.10
CA PHE A 57 -11.30 -1.10 -10.17
C PHE A 57 -12.00 -2.18 -10.98
N PHE A 58 -12.89 -2.96 -10.36
CA PHE A 58 -13.74 -3.97 -11.04
C PHE A 58 -14.47 -3.42 -12.29
N HIS A 59 -14.80 -2.12 -12.31
CA HIS A 59 -15.50 -1.48 -13.41
C HIS A 59 -14.59 -1.03 -14.57
N ILE A 60 -13.28 -1.26 -14.45
CA ILE A 60 -12.24 -0.96 -15.45
C ILE A 60 -12.08 -2.18 -16.37
N ASP A 61 -13.00 -2.30 -17.32
CA ASP A 61 -13.12 -3.44 -18.24
C ASP A 61 -12.29 -3.28 -19.53
N ASN A 62 -11.85 -2.07 -19.87
CA ASN A 62 -11.21 -1.75 -21.13
C ASN A 62 -9.99 -0.84 -20.99
N LYS A 63 -9.16 -0.81 -22.05
CA LYS A 63 -7.87 -0.09 -22.08
C LYS A 63 -8.03 1.42 -21.91
N VAL A 64 -9.13 2.00 -22.41
CA VAL A 64 -9.41 3.44 -22.31
C VAL A 64 -9.67 3.83 -20.86
N LYS A 65 -10.53 3.06 -20.15
CA LYS A 65 -10.79 3.25 -18.72
C LYS A 65 -9.52 3.02 -17.89
N LEU A 66 -8.73 1.99 -18.22
CA LEU A 66 -7.47 1.71 -17.54
C LEU A 66 -6.50 2.87 -17.68
N LYS A 67 -6.27 3.38 -18.90
CA LYS A 67 -5.39 4.53 -19.15
C LYS A 67 -5.83 5.76 -18.35
N LYS A 68 -7.14 6.02 -18.28
CA LYS A 68 -7.71 7.12 -17.50
C LYS A 68 -7.48 6.95 -16.00
N TRP A 69 -7.62 5.73 -15.48
CA TRP A 69 -7.36 5.42 -14.08
C TRP A 69 -5.87 5.55 -13.75
N LEU A 70 -4.99 4.93 -14.55
CA LEU A 70 -3.53 5.02 -14.39
C LEU A 70 -3.06 6.48 -14.39
N PHE A 71 -3.53 7.29 -15.34
CA PHE A 71 -3.17 8.70 -15.39
C PHE A 71 -3.58 9.46 -14.12
N ARG A 72 -4.81 9.24 -13.62
CA ARG A 72 -5.29 9.90 -12.39
C ARG A 72 -4.49 9.48 -11.16
N THR A 73 -4.23 8.18 -11.01
CA THR A 73 -3.45 7.64 -9.89
C THR A 73 -2.00 8.14 -9.93
N PHE A 74 -1.37 8.14 -11.11
CA PHE A 74 -0.02 8.66 -11.30
C PHE A 74 0.06 10.16 -11.08
N LEU A 75 -0.91 10.94 -11.58
CA LEU A 75 -0.95 12.38 -11.39
C LEU A 75 -1.05 12.73 -9.89
N LEU A 76 -1.90 12.02 -9.15
CA LEU A 76 -2.02 12.20 -7.70
C LEU A 76 -0.68 11.88 -7.01
N TYR A 77 -0.04 10.77 -7.38
CA TYR A 77 1.29 10.41 -6.89
C TYR A 77 2.34 11.50 -7.16
N ALA A 78 2.43 11.96 -8.42
CA ALA A 78 3.41 12.96 -8.84
C ALA A 78 3.21 14.31 -8.13
N ILE A 79 1.96 14.75 -7.96
CA ILE A 79 1.65 15.98 -7.23
C ILE A 79 2.14 15.88 -5.79
N TRP A 80 1.85 14.78 -5.08
CA TRP A 80 2.27 14.63 -3.70
C TRP A 80 3.78 14.42 -3.54
N MET A 81 4.43 13.71 -4.47
CA MET A 81 5.89 13.63 -4.51
C MET A 81 6.51 15.02 -4.66
N LEU A 82 5.96 15.87 -5.51
CA LEU A 82 6.42 17.25 -5.67
C LEU A 82 6.19 18.09 -4.42
N ILE A 83 5.00 18.01 -3.80
CA ILE A 83 4.70 18.71 -2.55
C ILE A 83 5.70 18.33 -1.45
N TYR A 84 6.08 17.04 -1.38
CA TYR A 84 7.02 16.55 -0.38
C TYR A 84 8.49 16.62 -0.78
N ILE A 85 8.85 17.27 -1.91
CA ILE A 85 10.22 17.27 -2.43
C ILE A 85 11.26 17.69 -1.40
N SER A 86 10.96 18.71 -0.58
CA SER A 86 11.85 19.19 0.47
C SER A 86 12.18 18.15 1.53
N TYR A 87 11.35 17.13 1.70
CA TYR A 87 11.53 16.08 2.70
C TYR A 87 12.31 14.86 2.21
N TRP A 88 12.37 14.63 0.89
CA TRP A 88 12.99 13.41 0.34
C TRP A 88 14.11 13.64 -0.65
N LYS A 89 14.33 14.87 -1.12
CA LYS A 89 15.40 15.21 -2.08
C LYS A 89 16.81 14.87 -1.58
N ASP A 90 17.03 14.91 -0.27
CA ASP A 90 18.34 14.69 0.35
C ASP A 90 18.53 13.24 0.81
N ASN A 91 17.60 12.34 0.46
CA ASN A 91 17.71 10.92 0.77
C ASN A 91 18.79 10.25 -0.09
N GLU A 92 19.66 9.45 0.53
CA GLU A 92 20.72 8.68 -0.15
C GLU A 92 20.18 7.83 -1.32
N GLN A 93 18.97 7.30 -1.16
CA GLN A 93 18.29 6.46 -2.15
C GLN A 93 17.20 7.23 -2.92
N ILE A 94 17.58 8.36 -3.52
CA ILE A 94 16.63 9.26 -4.19
C ILE A 94 15.82 8.55 -5.30
N TRP A 95 16.48 7.74 -6.13
CA TRP A 95 15.82 7.03 -7.24
C TRP A 95 14.79 6.02 -6.76
N LEU A 96 15.13 5.26 -5.71
CA LEU A 96 14.20 4.33 -5.10
C LEU A 96 13.02 5.05 -4.45
N THR A 97 13.26 6.21 -3.81
CA THR A 97 12.20 7.03 -3.23
C THR A 97 11.26 7.59 -4.30
N VAL A 98 11.79 7.98 -5.47
CA VAL A 98 10.99 8.44 -6.60
C VAL A 98 10.17 7.32 -7.24
N ILE A 99 10.68 6.09 -7.25
CA ILE A 99 9.99 4.94 -7.85
C ILE A 99 8.96 4.33 -6.89
N PHE A 100 9.27 4.24 -5.61
CA PHE A 100 8.44 3.54 -4.62
C PHE A 100 7.65 4.46 -3.69
N GLY A 101 7.86 5.77 -3.81
CA GLY A 101 7.12 6.77 -3.06
C GLY A 101 7.71 7.08 -1.70
N TYR A 102 7.60 8.35 -1.31
CA TYR A 102 7.99 8.81 0.01
C TYR A 102 6.93 8.48 1.06
N HIS A 103 7.32 7.79 2.13
CA HIS A 103 6.46 7.34 3.23
C HIS A 103 5.13 6.76 2.71
N HIS A 104 3.98 7.29 3.12
CA HIS A 104 2.63 6.79 2.82
C HIS A 104 2.28 6.77 1.32
N LEU A 105 3.06 7.46 0.46
CA LEU A 105 2.84 7.45 -0.99
C LEU A 105 3.14 6.10 -1.64
N TRP A 106 3.81 5.20 -0.92
CA TRP A 106 4.01 3.81 -1.34
C TRP A 106 2.70 3.12 -1.74
N TYR A 107 1.59 3.47 -1.08
CA TYR A 107 0.28 2.94 -1.41
C TYR A 107 -0.19 3.33 -2.82
N LEU A 108 0.04 4.58 -3.25
CA LEU A 108 -0.43 5.06 -4.56
C LEU A 108 0.30 4.37 -5.70
N ILE A 109 1.62 4.24 -5.59
CA ILE A 109 2.41 3.58 -6.63
C ILE A 109 2.28 2.05 -6.54
N GLY A 110 2.14 1.51 -5.32
CA GLY A 110 1.82 0.11 -5.08
C GLY A 110 0.51 -0.29 -5.75
N THR A 111 -0.52 0.54 -5.59
CA THR A 111 -1.79 0.32 -6.28
C THR A 111 -1.69 0.52 -7.78
N PHE A 112 -0.96 1.53 -8.26
CA PHE A 112 -0.72 1.73 -9.67
C PHE A 112 -0.20 0.45 -10.37
N PHE A 113 0.88 -0.16 -9.85
CA PHE A 113 1.46 -1.37 -10.44
C PHE A 113 0.58 -2.62 -10.23
N SER A 114 -0.01 -2.79 -9.04
CA SER A 114 -0.94 -3.89 -8.77
C SER A 114 -2.12 -3.87 -9.74
N GLY A 115 -2.68 -2.70 -10.02
CA GLY A 115 -3.81 -2.54 -10.95
C GLY A 115 -3.45 -2.90 -12.39
N ILE A 116 -2.22 -2.61 -12.84
CA ILE A 116 -1.76 -3.05 -14.16
C ILE A 116 -1.77 -4.59 -14.24
N ILE A 117 -1.20 -5.25 -13.25
CA ILE A 117 -1.10 -6.72 -13.21
C ILE A 117 -2.49 -7.33 -13.12
N LEU A 118 -3.33 -6.84 -12.21
CA LEU A 118 -4.70 -7.31 -12.05
C LEU A 118 -5.51 -7.15 -13.33
N TYR A 119 -5.35 -6.04 -14.06
CA TYR A 119 -6.03 -5.84 -15.33
C TYR A 119 -5.67 -6.92 -16.36
N PHE A 120 -4.38 -7.31 -16.45
CA PHE A 120 -3.96 -8.39 -17.35
C PHE A 120 -4.44 -9.77 -16.88
N LEU A 121 -4.56 -9.97 -15.57
CA LEU A 121 -5.04 -11.22 -14.97
C LEU A 121 -6.56 -11.28 -14.76
N ARG A 122 -7.33 -10.24 -15.13
CA ARG A 122 -8.76 -10.12 -14.79
C ARG A 122 -9.67 -11.20 -15.38
N ASN A 123 -9.24 -11.83 -16.47
CA ASN A 123 -9.99 -12.91 -17.14
C ASN A 123 -9.59 -14.30 -16.62
N GLN A 124 -8.66 -14.38 -15.67
CA GLN A 124 -8.27 -15.64 -15.04
C GLN A 124 -9.33 -16.09 -14.02
N ASN A 125 -9.32 -17.37 -13.68
CA ASN A 125 -10.21 -17.93 -12.67
C ASN A 125 -9.98 -17.26 -11.30
N SER A 126 -11.05 -16.89 -10.60
CA SER A 126 -10.99 -16.31 -9.26
C SER A 126 -10.20 -17.17 -8.27
N ARG A 127 -10.22 -18.51 -8.41
CA ARG A 127 -9.38 -19.41 -7.60
C ARG A 127 -7.89 -19.14 -7.79
N LEU A 128 -7.45 -18.95 -9.05
CA LEU A 128 -6.05 -18.64 -9.34
C LEU A 128 -5.66 -17.29 -8.73
N LEU A 129 -6.51 -16.27 -8.86
CA LEU A 129 -6.26 -14.95 -8.28
C LEU A 129 -6.12 -15.00 -6.75
N ILE A 130 -6.98 -15.76 -6.06
CA ILE A 130 -6.90 -15.95 -4.61
C ILE A 130 -5.61 -16.70 -4.22
N VAL A 131 -5.25 -17.76 -4.94
CA VAL A 131 -4.01 -18.51 -4.69
C VAL A 131 -2.79 -17.61 -4.87
N LEU A 132 -2.75 -16.79 -5.93
CA LEU A 132 -1.68 -15.82 -6.15
C LEU A 132 -1.66 -14.74 -5.05
N ALA A 133 -2.81 -14.22 -4.65
CA ALA A 133 -2.94 -13.23 -3.58
C ALA A 133 -2.33 -13.74 -2.27
N VAL A 134 -2.81 -14.91 -1.82
CA VAL A 134 -2.35 -15.54 -0.57
C VAL A 134 -0.88 -15.94 -0.69
N GLY A 135 -0.47 -16.51 -1.83
CA GLY A 135 0.92 -16.90 -2.07
C GLY A 135 1.88 -15.71 -1.99
N PHE A 136 1.59 -14.61 -2.69
CA PHE A 136 2.40 -13.40 -2.66
C PHE A 136 2.41 -12.76 -1.27
N PHE A 137 1.27 -12.70 -0.58
CA PHE A 137 1.21 -12.19 0.78
C PHE A 137 2.07 -13.02 1.75
N LEU A 138 1.96 -14.35 1.70
CA LEU A 138 2.74 -15.24 2.56
C LEU A 138 4.24 -15.18 2.26
N LEU A 139 4.62 -15.02 0.98
CA LEU A 139 6.02 -14.81 0.59
C LEU A 139 6.56 -13.51 1.17
N GLY A 140 5.85 -12.39 0.99
CA GLY A 140 6.25 -11.11 1.57
C GLY A 140 6.31 -11.14 3.10
N TYR A 141 5.32 -11.78 3.74
CA TYR A 141 5.32 -12.00 5.18
C TYR A 141 6.52 -12.83 5.63
N GLY A 142 6.85 -13.92 4.93
CA GLY A 142 8.00 -14.75 5.23
C GLY A 142 9.32 -13.97 5.14
N VAL A 143 9.50 -13.18 4.07
CA VAL A 143 10.64 -12.27 3.92
C VAL A 143 10.72 -11.30 5.11
N GLN A 144 9.61 -10.66 5.47
CA GLN A 144 9.56 -9.71 6.58
C GLN A 144 9.93 -10.36 7.92
N VAL A 145 9.42 -11.57 8.18
CA VAL A 145 9.72 -12.31 9.41
C VAL A 145 11.20 -12.71 9.45
N LEU A 146 11.76 -13.20 8.35
CA LEU A 146 13.16 -13.58 8.27
C LEU A 146 14.10 -12.38 8.49
N GLY A 147 13.76 -11.21 7.94
CA GLY A 147 14.48 -9.96 8.18
C GLY A 147 14.39 -9.51 9.64
N ASN A 148 13.18 -9.47 10.21
CA ASN A 148 12.96 -9.06 11.60
C ASN A 148 13.62 -9.99 12.63
N LEU A 149 13.76 -11.28 12.33
CA LEU A 149 14.44 -12.25 13.19
C LEU A 149 15.97 -12.22 13.04
N HIS A 150 16.51 -11.41 12.11
CA HIS A 150 17.93 -11.40 11.75
C HIS A 150 18.45 -12.82 11.47
N TYR A 151 17.66 -13.62 10.75
CA TYR A 151 17.97 -15.03 10.52
C TYR A 151 19.25 -15.20 9.68
N PHE A 152 19.48 -14.28 8.74
CA PHE A 152 20.71 -14.20 7.97
C PHE A 152 21.65 -13.15 8.56
N LYS A 153 22.94 -13.22 8.22
CA LYS A 153 23.96 -12.28 8.69
C LYS A 153 24.45 -11.38 7.57
N ASN A 154 25.03 -10.24 7.94
CA ASN A 154 25.73 -9.29 7.06
C ASN A 154 24.81 -8.73 5.97
N GLU A 155 25.28 -8.66 4.72
CA GLU A 155 24.56 -8.02 3.61
C GLU A 155 23.17 -8.62 3.36
N ASN A 156 23.01 -9.93 3.54
CA ASN A 156 21.72 -10.61 3.38
C ASN A 156 20.67 -10.14 4.40
N ASP A 157 21.10 -9.79 5.61
CA ASP A 157 20.21 -9.23 6.63
C ASP A 157 19.73 -7.82 6.26
N SER A 158 20.65 -6.99 5.76
CA SER A 158 20.34 -5.63 5.30
C SER A 158 19.34 -5.65 4.14
N VAL A 159 19.52 -6.57 3.18
CA VAL A 159 18.60 -6.73 2.04
C VAL A 159 17.21 -7.17 2.49
N LEU A 160 17.10 -8.13 3.41
CA LEU A 160 15.80 -8.60 3.92
C LEU A 160 15.09 -7.55 4.76
N ASN A 161 15.84 -6.71 5.47
CA ASN A 161 15.29 -5.59 6.24
C ASN A 161 14.97 -4.36 5.37
N MET A 162 15.33 -4.36 4.09
CA MET A 162 14.91 -3.32 3.16
C MET A 162 13.39 -3.36 2.97
N TYR A 163 12.70 -2.33 3.46
CA TYR A 163 11.23 -2.30 3.50
C TYR A 163 10.57 -2.56 2.13
N LEU A 164 11.22 -2.13 1.04
CA LEU A 164 10.77 -2.31 -0.34
C LEU A 164 10.69 -3.77 -0.78
N LEU A 165 11.50 -4.64 -0.18
CA LEU A 165 11.58 -6.04 -0.55
C LEU A 165 10.26 -6.76 -0.23
N TYR A 166 9.66 -6.46 0.92
CA TYR A 166 8.45 -7.12 1.40
C TYR A 166 7.19 -6.23 1.37
N ARG A 167 7.31 -4.89 1.34
CA ARG A 167 6.19 -3.95 1.20
C ARG A 167 6.14 -3.34 -0.20
N ASN A 168 5.64 -4.11 -1.15
CA ASN A 168 5.52 -3.68 -2.54
C ASN A 168 4.14 -4.02 -3.12
N PHE A 169 3.96 -3.67 -4.40
CA PHE A 169 2.71 -3.86 -5.13
C PHE A 169 2.25 -5.31 -5.22
N LEU A 170 3.15 -6.29 -5.21
CA LEU A 170 2.81 -7.73 -5.28
C LEU A 170 2.42 -8.27 -3.91
N PHE A 171 3.20 -7.99 -2.89
CA PHE A 171 3.06 -8.67 -1.61
C PHE A 171 2.00 -8.04 -0.71
N VAL A 172 1.68 -6.76 -0.93
CA VAL A 172 0.72 -6.04 -0.08
C VAL A 172 -0.47 -5.49 -0.86
N CYS A 173 -0.27 -5.00 -2.09
CA CYS A 173 -1.35 -4.38 -2.85
C CYS A 173 -2.05 -5.30 -3.84
N PHE A 174 -1.51 -6.47 -4.17
CA PHE A 174 -2.13 -7.40 -5.11
C PHE A 174 -3.01 -8.40 -4.36
N PRO A 175 -4.21 -8.73 -4.86
CA PRO A 175 -4.90 -8.29 -6.07
C PRO A 175 -5.84 -7.10 -5.80
N PHE A 176 -5.52 -6.30 -4.77
CA PHE A 176 -6.33 -5.38 -3.99
C PHE A 176 -7.17 -6.03 -2.89
#